data_AF-K6YQ98-F1
#
_entry.id   AF-K6YQ98-F1
#
_cell.length_a   1.000
_cell.length_b   1.000
_cell.length_c   1.000
_cell.angle_alpha   90.00
_cell.angle_beta   90.00
_cell.angle_gamma   90.00
#
_symmetry.space_group_name_H-M   'P 1'
#
loop_
_entity.id
_entity.type
_entity.pdbx_description
1 polymer ?
#
loop_
_entity_poly.entity_id
_entity_poly.type
_entity_poly.pdbx_seq_one_letter_code
_entity_poly.pdbx_strand_id
1 'polypeptide(L)' 'MPEINERTLVLAIQAIDKEIHAFHNLAESDVVDGDEEFLVSLENAAEDLEEAYEKAYQEATNLPPYQQLVREVDD' A
#
# COMPACT_ATOMS: atom_id res chain seq x y z
N MET A 1 2.97 6.25 -17.01
CA MET A 1 2.14 5.11 -16.57
C MET A 1 0.78 5.22 -17.22
N PRO A 2 0.06 4.12 -17.48
CA PRO A 2 -1.35 4.21 -17.82
C PRO A 2 -2.10 4.99 -16.73
N GLU A 3 -3.07 5.82 -17.12
CA GLU A 3 -3.90 6.55 -16.16
C GLU A 3 -4.77 5.55 -15.39
N ILE A 4 -4.50 5.44 -14.09
CA ILE A 4 -5.33 4.70 -13.14
C ILE A 4 -6.30 5.72 -12.52
N ASN A 5 -7.60 5.44 -12.57
CA ASN A 5 -8.56 6.33 -11.92
C ASN A 5 -8.36 6.33 -10.39
N GLU A 6 -8.81 7.39 -9.74
CA GLU A 6 -8.50 7.66 -8.34
C GLU A 6 -9.11 6.60 -7.40
N ARG A 7 -10.28 6.04 -7.76
CA ARG A 7 -10.90 4.95 -6.98
C ARG A 7 -10.08 3.67 -7.06
N THR A 8 -9.56 3.34 -8.23
CA THR A 8 -8.68 2.18 -8.40
C THR A 8 -7.37 2.39 -7.65
N LEU A 9 -6.84 3.62 -7.63
CA LEU A 9 -5.64 3.96 -6.86
C LEU A 9 -5.87 3.75 -5.35
N VAL A 10 -6.99 4.24 -4.80
CA VAL A 10 -7.37 4.01 -3.40
C VAL A 10 -7.46 2.51 -3.08
N LEU A 11 -8.10 1.73 -3.94
CA LEU A 11 -8.23 0.28 -3.74
C LEU A 11 -6.88 -0.44 -3.80
N ALA A 12 -5.98 0.00 -4.68
CA ALA A 12 -4.63 -0.55 -4.78
C ALA A 12 -3.84 -0.30 -3.49
N ILE A 13 -3.85 0.93 -2.99
CA ILE A 13 -3.19 1.31 -1.72
C ILE A 13 -3.69 0.41 -0.58
N GLN A 14 -5.00 0.31 -0.41
CA GLN A 14 -5.60 -0.47 0.68
C GLN A 14 -5.30 -1.98 0.57
N ALA A 15 -5.18 -2.49 -0.66
CA ALA A 15 -4.86 -3.89 -0.90
C ALA A 15 -3.39 -4.20 -0.55
N ILE A 16 -2.46 -3.33 -0.99
CA ILE A 16 -1.03 -3.47 -0.68
C ILE A 16 -0.79 -3.31 0.82
N ASP A 17 -1.36 -2.28 1.45
CA ASP A 17 -1.28 -2.09 2.91
C ASP A 17 -1.79 -3.32 3.67
N LYS A 18 -2.93 -3.89 3.25
CA LYS A 18 -3.46 -5.12 3.86
C LYS A 18 -2.48 -6.29 3.77
N GLU A 19 -1.82 -6.44 2.63
CA GLU A 19 -0.89 -7.55 2.41
C GLU A 19 0.38 -7.36 3.24
N ILE A 20 0.97 -6.17 3.28
CA ILE A 20 2.12 -5.82 4.15
C ILE A 20 1.79 -6.15 5.61
N HIS A 21 0.63 -5.69 6.08
CA HIS A 21 0.17 -5.99 7.44
C HIS A 21 -0.04 -7.49 7.68
N ALA A 22 -0.52 -8.24 6.68
CA ALA A 22 -0.62 -9.69 6.81
C ALA A 22 0.75 -10.35 6.97
N PHE A 23 1.75 -9.90 6.21
CA PHE A 23 3.13 -10.39 6.31
C PHE A 23 3.78 -10.07 7.65
N HIS A 24 3.63 -8.84 8.15
CA HIS A 24 4.15 -8.46 9.48
C HIS A 24 3.51 -9.23 10.63
N ASN A 25 2.29 -9.74 10.45
CA ASN A 25 1.57 -10.53 11.45
C ASN A 25 1.72 -12.04 11.27
N LEU A 26 2.51 -12.51 10.30
CA LEU A 26 2.82 -13.93 10.17
C LEU A 26 3.63 -14.41 11.38
N ALA A 27 3.29 -15.60 11.88
CA ALA A 27 4.17 -16.28 12.83
C ALA A 27 5.44 -16.72 12.09
N GLU A 28 6.60 -16.70 12.77
CA GLU A 28 7.88 -17.16 12.17
C GLU A 28 7.78 -18.58 11.59
N SER A 29 6.92 -19.44 12.14
CA SER A 29 6.68 -20.80 11.62
C SER A 29 5.96 -20.86 10.27
N ASP A 30 5.31 -19.78 9.88
CA ASP A 30 4.47 -19.68 8.68
C ASP A 30 5.18 -18.94 7.54
N VAL A 31 6.35 -18.33 7.81
CA VAL A 31 7.19 -17.67 6.80
C VAL A 31 7.85 -18.72 5.91
N VAL A 32 7.74 -18.55 4.60
CA VAL A 32 8.36 -19.41 3.59
C VAL A 32 9.44 -18.68 2.80
N ASP A 33 10.30 -19.46 2.12
CA ASP A 33 11.35 -18.92 1.26
C ASP A 33 10.77 -17.95 0.20
N GLY A 34 11.27 -16.72 0.20
CA GLY A 34 10.85 -15.67 -0.74
C GLY A 34 9.85 -14.65 -0.17
N ASP A 35 9.29 -14.89 1.02
CA ASP A 35 8.35 -13.97 1.65
C ASP A 35 9.02 -12.62 1.97
N GLU A 36 10.28 -12.61 2.41
CA GLU A 36 11.02 -11.37 2.67
C GLU A 36 11.22 -10.53 1.40
N GLU A 37 11.59 -11.17 0.28
CA GLU A 37 11.75 -10.48 -1.02
C GLU A 37 10.41 -9.95 -1.55
N PHE A 38 9.34 -10.70 -1.31
CA PHE A 38 8.00 -10.31 -1.69
C PHE A 38 7.50 -9.14 -0.83
N LEU A 39 7.75 -9.16 0.49
CA LEU A 39 7.45 -8.04 1.38
C LEU A 39 8.15 -6.75 0.94
N VAL A 40 9.45 -6.82 0.63
CA VAL A 40 10.18 -5.66 0.07
C VAL A 40 9.55 -5.18 -1.23
N SER A 41 9.07 -6.10 -2.08
CA SER A 41 8.37 -5.72 -3.32
C SER A 41 7.05 -5.01 -3.05
N LEU A 42 6.31 -5.40 -2.01
CA LEU A 42 5.08 -4.74 -1.57
C LEU A 42 5.37 -3.34 -0.99
N GLU A 43 6.42 -3.20 -0.18
CA GLU A 43 6.84 -1.91 0.39
C GLU A 43 7.21 -0.91 -0.71
N ASN A 44 8.02 -1.33 -1.68
CA ASN A 44 8.34 -0.49 -2.85
C ASN A 44 7.08 -0.10 -3.63
N ALA A 45 6.13 -1.02 -3.79
CA ALA A 45 4.87 -0.72 -4.45
C ALA A 45 4.00 0.28 -3.65
N ALA A 46 4.06 0.23 -2.31
CA ALA A 46 3.38 1.19 -1.45
C ALA A 46 3.95 2.61 -1.63
N GLU A 47 5.29 2.74 -1.68
CA GLU A 47 5.96 4.02 -1.95
C GLU A 47 5.53 4.61 -3.31
N ASP A 48 5.55 3.80 -4.37
CA ASP A 48 5.13 4.23 -5.71
C ASP A 48 3.66 4.70 -5.74
N LEU A 49 2.79 4.00 -5.01
CA LEU A 49 1.36 4.32 -4.92
C LEU A 49 1.11 5.58 -4.09
N GLU A 50 1.89 5.82 -3.04
CA GLU A 50 1.84 7.05 -2.24
C GLU A 50 2.18 8.27 -3.11
N GLU A 51 3.26 8.20 -3.89
CA GLU A 51 3.64 9.28 -4.81
C GLU A 51 2.56 9.55 -5.87
N ALA A 52 1.94 8.49 -6.40
CA ALA A 52 0.85 8.62 -7.35
C ALA A 52 -0.39 9.25 -6.69
N TYR A 53 -0.66 8.89 -5.43
CA TYR A 53 -1.77 9.43 -4.66
C TYR A 53 -1.59 10.89 -4.33
N GLU A 54 -0.38 11.31 -3.95
CA GLU A 54 -0.07 12.71 -3.65
C GLU A 54 -0.37 13.61 -4.86
N LYS A 55 0.04 13.16 -6.06
CA LYS A 55 -0.27 13.87 -7.32
C LYS A 55 -1.77 13.96 -7.56
N ALA A 56 -2.50 12.84 -7.41
CA ALA A 56 -3.95 12.82 -7.58
C ALA A 56 -4.69 13.68 -6.53
N TYR A 57 -4.19 13.72 -5.28
CA TYR A 57 -4.77 14.48 -4.18
C TYR A 57 -4.65 16.00 -4.39
N GLN A 58 -3.61 16.46 -5.09
CA GLN A 58 -3.46 17.86 -5.47
C GLN A 58 -4.47 18.30 -6.54
N GLU A 59 -4.93 17.37 -7.38
CA GLU A 59 -5.83 17.64 -8.51
C GLU A 59 -7.31 17.37 -8.17
N ALA A 60 -7.59 16.44 -7.26
CA ALA A 60 -8.94 16.00 -6.91
C ALA A 60 -9.49 16.68 -5.64
N THR A 61 -10.78 17.04 -5.65
CA THR A 61 -11.42 17.77 -4.53
C THR A 61 -11.96 16.84 -3.42
N ASN A 62 -12.03 15.53 -3.63
CA ASN A 62 -12.80 14.60 -2.78
C ASN A 62 -12.05 13.32 -2.38
N LEU A 63 -10.73 13.31 -2.46
CA LEU A 63 -9.93 12.21 -1.95
C LEU A 63 -9.71 12.33 -0.44
N PRO A 64 -9.76 11.21 0.32
CA PRO A 64 -9.43 11.24 1.74
C PRO A 64 -7.93 11.51 1.96
N PRO A 65 -7.49 11.97 3.14
CA PRO A 65 -6.07 11.98 3.50
C PRO A 65 -5.47 10.57 3.38
N TYR A 66 -4.22 10.48 2.92
CA TYR A 66 -3.52 9.19 2.71
C TYR A 66 -3.50 8.35 4.00
N GLN A 67 -3.35 8.99 5.16
CA GLN A 67 -3.35 8.32 6.47
C GLN A 67 -4.67 7.61 6.81
N GLN A 68 -5.77 7.90 6.10
CA GLN A 68 -7.03 7.16 6.25
C GLN A 68 -7.11 5.90 5.38
N LEU A 69 -6.13 5.70 4.48
CA LEU A 69 -6.07 4.56 3.56
C LEU A 69 -5.18 3.43 4.08
N VAL A 70 -4.17 3.77 4.87
CA VAL A 70 -3.18 2.83 5.41
C VAL A 70 -3.42 2.59 6.90
N ARG A 71 -3.03 1.42 7.38
CA ARG A 71 -3.10 1.08 8.81
C ARG A 71 -1.84 1.58 9.51
N GLU A 72 -1.99 2.07 10.75
CA GLU A 72 -0.83 2.38 11.59
C GLU A 72 -0.03 1.10 11.81
N VAL A 73 1.28 1.17 11.58
CA VAL A 73 2.20 0.09 11.95
C VAL A 73 2.39 0.21 13.46
N ASP A 74 1.90 -0.76 14.21
CA ASP A 74 2.19 -0.86 15.64
C ASP A 74 3.69 -1.21 15.80
N ASP A 75 4.50 -0.25 16.24
CA ASP A 75 5.94 -0.38 16.59
C ASP A 75 6.18 -1.32 17.79
#